data_AF-A0A3D0P0Z9-F1
#
_entry.id   AF-A0A3D0P0Z9-F1
#
_cell.length_a   1.000
_cell.length_b   1.000
_cell.length_c   1.000
_cell.angle_alpha   90.00
_cell.angle_beta   90.00
_cell.angle_gamma   90.00
#
_symmetry.space_group_name_H-M   'P 1'
#
loop_
_entity.id
_entity.type
_entity.pdbx_description
1 polymer ?
#
loop_
_entity_poly.entity_id
_entity_poly.type
_entity_poly.pdbx_seq_one_letter_code
_entity_poly.pdbx_strand_id
1 'polypeptide(L)'
;MKYFAFILVFFFAFTAVDAQSPSRTLKNAEKALGGSKELKRLTSWQLSGTIRRVQDGATGRFVMQAAKPNLYNLSYDLNGFEYEWGYNGRSGWSRDSREGLRTLTGDESIDFQAEANYRANFWL
;
A
#
# COMPACT_ATOMS: atom_id res chain seq x y z
N MET A 1 -7.75 -63.25 -18.04
CA MET A 1 -8.14 -62.04 -17.29
C MET A 1 -7.03 -61.00 -17.45
N LYS A 2 -7.08 -60.23 -18.53
CA LYS A 2 -5.98 -59.40 -19.06
C LYS A 2 -6.41 -57.92 -19.14
N TYR A 3 -7.08 -57.35 -18.13
CA TYR A 3 -7.55 -55.96 -18.23
C TYR A 3 -7.55 -55.20 -16.89
N PHE A 4 -6.67 -55.56 -15.95
CA PHE A 4 -6.59 -54.85 -14.65
C PHE A 4 -5.38 -53.91 -14.50
N ALA A 5 -4.54 -53.79 -15.52
CA ALA A 5 -3.30 -52.98 -15.46
C ALA A 5 -3.37 -51.64 -16.20
N PHE A 6 -4.56 -51.22 -16.69
CA PHE A 6 -4.69 -50.04 -17.56
C PHE A 6 -5.44 -48.84 -16.94
N ILE A 7 -5.84 -48.91 -15.67
CA ILE A 7 -6.56 -47.82 -14.98
C ILE A 7 -5.70 -47.22 -13.85
N LEU A 8 -4.41 -46.99 -14.12
CA LEU A 8 -3.51 -46.38 -13.14
C LEU A 8 -2.60 -45.31 -13.75
N VAL A 9 -3.05 -44.69 -14.86
CA VAL A 9 -2.28 -43.64 -15.55
C VAL A 9 -3.09 -42.35 -15.74
N PHE A 10 -4.40 -42.31 -15.43
CA PHE A 10 -5.26 -41.25 -15.99
C PHE A 10 -5.70 -40.09 -15.07
N PHE A 11 -5.18 -39.91 -13.85
CA PHE A 11 -5.71 -38.84 -12.98
C PHE A 11 -4.70 -38.12 -12.08
N PHE A 12 -3.52 -37.80 -12.62
CA PHE A 12 -2.64 -36.78 -12.01
C PHE A 12 -2.15 -35.76 -13.04
N ALA A 13 -3.07 -35.23 -13.85
CA ALA A 13 -2.90 -33.92 -14.46
C ALA A 13 -3.61 -32.88 -13.57
N PHE A 14 -3.22 -32.80 -12.29
CA PHE A 14 -3.37 -31.54 -11.57
C PHE A 14 -2.39 -30.60 -12.26
N THR A 15 -2.90 -29.84 -13.24
CA THR A 15 -2.22 -28.64 -13.69
C THR A 15 -1.93 -27.85 -12.43
N ALA A 16 -0.66 -27.77 -12.06
CA ALA A 16 -0.16 -26.68 -11.25
C ALA A 16 -0.54 -25.43 -12.04
N VAL A 17 -1.71 -24.88 -11.71
CA VAL A 17 -1.96 -23.48 -11.95
C VAL A 17 -0.84 -22.83 -11.16
N ASP A 18 0.24 -22.48 -11.84
CA ASP A 18 1.26 -21.58 -11.33
C ASP A 18 0.49 -20.33 -10.93
N ALA A 19 0.05 -20.29 -9.67
CA ALA A 19 -0.37 -19.09 -9.01
C ALA A 19 0.72 -18.09 -9.36
N GLN A 20 0.37 -17.03 -10.09
CA GLN A 20 1.36 -16.07 -10.58
C GLN A 20 2.28 -15.76 -9.41
N SER A 21 3.56 -16.11 -9.51
CA SER A 21 4.47 -15.89 -8.41
C SER A 21 4.38 -14.40 -8.04
N PRO A 22 4.36 -14.02 -6.76
CA PRO A 22 4.27 -12.62 -6.36
C PRO A 22 5.25 -11.71 -7.13
N SER A 23 6.43 -12.26 -7.48
CA SER A 23 7.43 -11.62 -8.33
C SER A 23 6.94 -11.25 -9.73
N ARG A 24 6.12 -12.09 -10.38
CA ARG A 24 5.55 -11.81 -11.70
C ARG A 24 4.53 -10.67 -11.64
N THR A 25 3.68 -10.64 -10.60
CA THR A 25 2.72 -9.54 -10.39
C THR A 25 3.43 -8.22 -10.18
N LEU A 26 4.47 -8.19 -9.35
CA LEU A 26 5.30 -7.00 -9.13
C LEU A 26 5.99 -6.54 -10.42
N LYS A 27 6.55 -7.47 -11.21
CA LYS A 27 7.19 -7.14 -12.50
C LYS A 27 6.20 -6.56 -13.51
N ASN A 28 4.98 -7.08 -13.55
CA ASN A 28 3.92 -6.55 -14.41
C ASN A 28 3.49 -5.14 -13.98
N ALA A 29 3.35 -4.90 -12.66
CA ALA A 29 3.05 -3.58 -12.13
C ALA A 29 4.17 -2.58 -12.43
N GLU A 30 5.44 -2.97 -12.22
CA GLU A 30 6.61 -2.15 -12.55
C GLU A 30 6.57 -1.71 -14.02
N LYS A 31 6.34 -2.66 -14.94
CA LYS A 31 6.23 -2.38 -16.37
C LYS A 31 5.07 -1.43 -16.69
N ALA A 32 3.90 -1.65 -16.08
CA ALA A 32 2.72 -0.83 -16.29
C ALA A 32 2.91 0.62 -15.80
N LEU A 33 3.72 0.83 -14.77
CA LEU A 33 4.02 2.13 -14.19
C LEU A 33 5.20 2.86 -14.87
N GLY A 34 5.72 2.33 -15.99
CA GLY A 34 6.80 2.97 -16.77
C GLY A 34 8.18 2.31 -16.61
N GLY A 35 8.31 1.25 -15.82
CA GLY A 35 9.52 0.44 -15.67
C GLY A 35 10.50 0.94 -14.60
N SER A 36 11.41 0.06 -14.17
CA SER A 36 12.37 0.30 -13.07
C SER A 36 13.14 1.61 -13.18
N LYS A 37 13.59 2.00 -14.38
CA LYS A 37 14.38 3.23 -14.57
C LYS A 37 13.60 4.48 -14.19
N GLU A 38 12.35 4.59 -14.62
CA GLU A 38 11.53 5.78 -14.35
C GLU A 38 11.04 5.77 -12.90
N LEU A 39 10.69 4.59 -12.36
CA LEU A 39 10.31 4.46 -10.96
C LEU A 39 11.44 4.88 -10.00
N LYS A 40 12.70 4.50 -10.27
CA LYS A 40 13.86 4.95 -9.49
C LYS A 40 14.08 6.46 -9.48
N ARG A 41 13.58 7.17 -10.50
CA ARG A 41 13.69 8.64 -10.60
C ARG A 41 12.62 9.37 -9.80
N LEU A 42 11.58 8.67 -9.32
CA LEU A 42 10.56 9.26 -8.48
C LEU A 42 11.15 9.66 -7.14
N THR A 43 11.15 10.97 -6.87
CA THR A 43 11.56 11.56 -5.60
C THR A 43 10.37 11.91 -4.72
N SER A 44 9.18 12.03 -5.31
CA SER A 44 7.93 12.32 -4.60
C SER A 44 6.72 11.84 -5.41
N TRP A 45 5.59 11.66 -4.74
CA TRP A 45 4.30 11.35 -5.36
C TRP A 45 3.15 11.89 -4.52
N GLN A 46 1.99 12.08 -5.16
CA GLN A 46 0.74 12.46 -4.52
C GLN A 46 -0.42 11.66 -5.13
N LEU A 47 -1.27 11.14 -4.26
CA LEU A 47 -2.55 10.52 -4.56
C LEU A 47 -3.64 11.41 -3.95
N SER A 48 -4.65 11.79 -4.72
CA SER A 48 -5.76 12.58 -4.19
C SER A 48 -7.06 12.17 -4.86
N GLY A 49 -8.16 12.25 -4.12
CA GLY A 49 -9.47 11.91 -4.66
C GLY A 49 -10.59 11.99 -3.63
N THR A 50 -11.68 11.29 -3.91
CA THR A 50 -12.79 11.10 -2.98
C THR A 50 -12.78 9.66 -2.51
N ILE A 51 -12.82 9.44 -1.19
CA ILE A 51 -12.96 8.10 -0.59
C ILE A 51 -14.36 7.92 -0.03
N ARG A 52 -14.77 6.66 0.12
CA ARG A 52 -16.02 6.26 0.78
C ARG A 52 -15.70 5.29 1.90
N ARG A 53 -16.13 5.61 3.12
CA ARG A 53 -16.04 4.71 4.27
C ARG A 53 -17.05 3.57 4.11
N VAL A 54 -16.59 2.33 4.28
CA VAL A 54 -17.41 1.13 4.00
C VAL A 54 -18.56 0.97 4.99
N GLN A 55 -18.33 1.33 6.26
CA GLN A 55 -19.24 1.07 7.37
C GLN A 55 -20.53 1.90 7.31
N ASP A 56 -20.43 3.17 6.94
CA ASP A 56 -21.53 4.15 6.97
C ASP A 56 -21.78 4.82 5.62
N GLY A 57 -20.95 4.55 4.61
CA GLY A 57 -21.02 5.16 3.30
C GLY A 57 -20.60 6.63 3.26
N ALA A 58 -20.07 7.19 4.35
CA ALA A 58 -19.60 8.58 4.38
C ALA A 58 -18.52 8.80 3.32
N THR A 59 -18.60 9.91 2.60
CA THR A 59 -17.65 10.27 1.55
C THR A 59 -16.89 11.53 1.91
N GLY A 60 -15.70 11.68 1.33
CA GLY A 60 -15.03 12.97 1.37
C GLY A 60 -13.61 12.93 0.82
N ARG A 61 -12.92 14.05 0.99
CA ARG A 61 -11.65 14.30 0.31
C ARG A 61 -10.55 13.47 0.96
N PHE A 62 -9.67 12.94 0.13
CA PHE A 62 -8.48 12.20 0.52
C PHE A 62 -7.27 12.78 -0.19
N VAL A 63 -6.18 12.90 0.55
CA VAL A 63 -4.84 13.18 0.02
C VAL A 63 -3.85 12.27 0.73
N MET A 64 -2.92 11.72 -0.04
CA MET A 64 -1.78 10.98 0.48
C MET A 64 -0.57 11.36 -0.36
N GLN A 65 0.54 11.66 0.28
CA GLN A 65 1.73 12.17 -0.41
C GLN A 65 2.98 11.72 0.32
N ALA A 66 4.03 11.44 -0.44
CA ALA A 66 5.33 11.12 0.13
C ALA A 66 6.46 11.73 -0.70
N ALA A 67 7.58 11.98 -0.04
CA ALA A 67 8.82 12.43 -0.68
C ALA A 67 10.04 11.83 0.01
N LYS A 68 11.06 11.50 -0.78
CA LYS A 68 12.35 11.02 -0.27
C LYS A 68 13.01 12.11 0.62
N PRO A 69 13.69 11.74 1.70
CA PRO A 69 13.98 10.36 2.12
C PRO A 69 12.82 9.67 2.85
N ASN A 70 11.97 10.42 3.55
CA ASN A 70 10.97 9.84 4.46
C ASN A 70 9.85 10.83 4.84
N LEU A 71 9.58 11.85 4.02
CA LEU A 71 8.42 12.69 4.24
C LEU A 71 7.17 11.93 3.82
N TYR A 72 6.17 11.91 4.69
CA TYR A 72 4.91 11.24 4.42
C TYR A 72 3.77 11.99 5.07
N ASN A 73 2.64 12.09 4.37
CA ASN A 73 1.40 12.62 4.88
C ASN A 73 0.20 11.87 4.29
N LEU A 74 -0.81 11.70 5.13
CA LEU A 74 -2.10 11.12 4.80
C LEU A 74 -3.16 11.96 5.47
N SER A 75 -4.08 12.51 4.70
CA SER A 75 -5.21 13.26 5.21
C SER A 75 -6.51 12.83 4.55
N TYR A 76 -7.57 12.80 5.33
CA TYR A 76 -8.92 12.72 4.81
C TYR A 76 -9.92 13.45 5.69
N ASP A 77 -10.94 14.00 5.04
CA ASP A 77 -12.12 14.54 5.69
C ASP A 77 -13.30 13.68 5.28
N LEU A 78 -13.98 13.09 6.27
CA LEU A 78 -15.17 12.30 6.07
C LEU A 78 -16.32 12.93 6.85
N ASN A 79 -17.20 13.62 6.13
CA ASN A 79 -18.38 14.28 6.68
C ASN A 79 -18.05 15.34 7.76
N GLY A 80 -16.99 16.14 7.55
CA GLY A 80 -16.53 17.18 8.47
C GLY A 80 -15.65 16.66 9.61
N PHE A 81 -15.29 15.38 9.60
CA PHE A 81 -14.31 14.79 10.51
C PHE A 81 -12.98 14.65 9.79
N GLU A 82 -12.08 15.57 10.09
CA GLU A 82 -10.73 15.61 9.56
C GLU A 82 -9.84 14.65 10.35
N TYR A 83 -9.04 13.90 9.61
CA TYR A 83 -7.98 13.06 10.13
C TYR A 83 -6.74 13.29 9.30
N GLU A 84 -5.61 13.43 9.97
CA GLU A 84 -4.33 13.65 9.33
C GLU A 84 -3.20 13.00 10.12
N TRP A 85 -2.29 12.36 9.40
CA TRP A 85 -1.01 11.88 9.93
C TRP A 85 0.12 12.41 9.08
N GLY A 86 1.26 12.67 9.69
CA GLY A 86 2.43 13.11 8.97
C GLY A 86 3.74 12.77 9.65
N TYR A 87 4.78 12.55 8.85
CA TYR A 87 6.14 12.37 9.30
C TYR A 87 7.00 13.41 8.60
N ASN A 88 7.64 14.28 9.38
CA ASN A 88 8.36 15.44 8.86
C ASN A 88 9.86 15.19 8.65
N GLY A 89 10.29 13.93 8.71
CA GLY A 89 11.70 13.53 8.64
C GLY A 89 12.36 13.34 10.01
N ARG A 90 11.72 13.78 11.09
CA ARG A 90 12.23 13.65 12.47
C ARG A 90 11.22 13.02 13.42
N SER A 91 9.95 13.38 13.32
CA SER A 91 8.90 12.88 14.21
C SER A 91 7.59 12.70 13.47
N GLY A 92 6.85 11.68 13.88
CA GLY A 92 5.46 11.51 13.50
C GLY A 92 4.54 12.47 14.25
N TRP A 93 3.43 12.85 13.64
CA TRP A 93 2.32 13.53 14.29
C TRP A 93 1.00 13.04 13.72
N SER A 94 -0.05 13.20 14.51
CA SER A 94 -1.43 13.02 14.09
C SER A 94 -2.26 14.22 14.50
N ARG A 95 -3.31 14.47 13.73
CA ARG A 95 -4.30 15.50 14.00
C ARG A 95 -5.67 14.94 13.67
N ASP A 96 -6.63 15.18 14.55
CA ASP A 96 -8.04 15.00 14.23
C ASP A 96 -8.89 16.12 14.83
N SER A 97 -10.14 16.22 14.37
CA SER A 97 -11.07 17.27 14.80
C SER A 97 -11.46 17.23 16.28
N ARG A 98 -11.16 16.15 17.02
CA ARG A 98 -11.53 15.95 18.43
C ARG A 98 -10.38 16.24 19.38
N GLU A 99 -9.20 15.71 19.07
CA GLU A 99 -8.02 15.77 19.95
C GLU A 99 -7.01 16.84 19.51
N GLY A 100 -7.14 17.35 18.28
CA GLY A 100 -6.19 18.30 17.72
C GLY A 100 -4.86 17.66 17.38
N LEU A 101 -3.81 18.47 17.26
CA LEU A 101 -2.47 18.01 16.86
C LEU A 101 -1.72 17.39 18.05
N ARG A 102 -1.18 16.19 17.86
CA ARG A 102 -0.28 15.53 18.81
C ARG A 102 0.92 14.90 18.12
N THR A 103 2.03 14.82 18.85
CA THR A 103 3.23 14.10 18.40
C THR A 103 3.08 12.61 18.68
N LEU A 104 3.47 11.76 17.74
CA LEU A 104 3.49 10.31 17.93
C LEU A 104 4.74 9.93 18.73
N THR A 105 4.57 9.09 19.75
CA THR A 105 5.66 8.70 20.68
C THR A 105 5.64 7.20 20.92
N GLY A 106 6.76 6.65 21.43
CA GLY A 106 6.89 5.20 21.65
C GLY A 106 6.74 4.40 20.35
N ASP A 107 6.06 3.27 20.44
CA ASP A 107 5.84 2.34 19.32
C ASP A 107 5.11 3.01 18.15
N GLU A 108 4.15 3.90 18.41
CA GLU A 108 3.41 4.62 17.36
C GLU A 108 4.35 5.49 16.50
N SER A 109 5.39 6.05 17.12
CA SER A 109 6.42 6.83 16.41
C SER A 109 7.28 5.93 15.51
N ILE A 110 7.66 4.75 16.04
CA ILE A 110 8.52 3.79 15.35
C ILE A 110 7.78 3.21 14.13
N ASP A 111 6.54 2.78 14.32
CA ASP A 111 5.70 2.22 13.26
C ASP A 111 5.45 3.24 12.15
N PHE A 112 5.11 4.47 12.54
CA PHE A 112 4.84 5.52 11.55
C PHE A 112 6.10 5.99 10.82
N GLN A 113 7.26 5.99 11.47
CA GLN A 113 8.55 6.20 10.81
C GLN A 113 8.83 5.10 9.78
N ALA A 114 8.57 3.84 10.11
CA ALA A 114 8.74 2.72 9.19
C ALA A 114 7.79 2.84 7.98
N GLU A 115 6.54 3.21 8.21
CA GLU A 115 5.59 3.51 7.13
C GLU A 115 6.09 4.66 6.25
N ALA A 116 6.50 5.79 6.84
CA ALA A 116 6.98 6.94 6.09
C ALA A 116 8.19 6.60 5.20
N ASN A 117 9.15 5.82 5.72
CA ASN A 117 10.28 5.30 4.94
C ASN A 117 9.80 4.41 3.80
N TYR A 118 8.89 3.47 4.07
CA TYR A 118 8.35 2.58 3.05
C TYR A 118 7.64 3.36 1.95
N ARG A 119 6.73 4.29 2.30
CA ARG A 119 5.94 5.08 1.35
C ARG A 119 6.81 6.01 0.49
N ALA A 120 7.83 6.63 1.07
CA ALA A 120 8.75 7.51 0.36
C ALA A 120 9.69 6.76 -0.61
N ASN A 121 9.97 5.47 -0.35
CA ASN A 121 10.91 4.66 -1.12
C ASN A 121 10.26 3.45 -1.84
N PHE A 122 8.93 3.32 -1.79
CA PHE A 122 8.20 2.15 -2.32
C PHE A 122 8.49 1.87 -3.80
N TRP A 123 8.79 2.92 -4.57
CA TRP A 123 9.06 2.84 -6.00
C TRP A 123 10.52 2.53 -6.36
N LEU A 124 11.27 1.95 -5.42
CA LEU A 124 12.73 1.64 -5.40
C LEU A 124 13.57 2.70 -4.65
#